data_AF-A0A3B8NA77-F1
#
_entry.id   AF-A0A3B8NA77-F1
#
_cell.length_a   1.000
_cell.length_b   1.000
_cell.length_c   1.000
_cell.angle_alpha   90.00
_cell.angle_beta   90.00
_cell.angle_gamma   90.00
#
_symmetry.space_group_name_H-M   'P 1'
#
loop_
_entity.id
_entity.type
_entity.pdbx_description
1 polymer ?
#
loop_
_entity_poly.entity_id
_entity_poly.type
_entity_poly.pdbx_seq_one_letter_code
_entity_poly.pdbx_strand_id
1 'polypeptide(L)'
;FSSATAIRNMIAAEEWDRVKQSVPETSYAALKREFSAGRGPVTPESLETTIISLIRANTREKFSGIYGFGEGLDARFKFCADRCTALHDLLDCIKTKRFTRTRISRTILNAVFGIEPTFVKKSRACGPQFLRVLGFNNRGREFLSYVKKDLSVPLITTASMWKKLLAKSQKGNLEIDAALFKEQLFLDFRASSLFGFLCPQRNTVDGIMDFTEPVRYREE
;
A
#
# COMPACT_ATOMS: atom_id res chain seq x y z
N PHE A 1 26.76 6.51 1.11
CA PHE A 1 25.30 6.55 0.87
C PHE A 1 24.61 5.52 1.77
N SER A 2 23.67 5.96 2.59
CA SER A 2 22.88 5.09 3.48
C SER A 2 21.75 4.41 2.70
N SER A 3 21.44 3.14 3.02
CA SER A 3 20.27 2.47 2.41
C SER A 3 18.95 3.01 2.98
N ALA A 4 17.85 2.86 2.25
CA ALA A 4 16.53 3.27 2.74
C ALA A 4 16.14 2.57 4.07
N THR A 5 16.58 1.32 4.28
CA THR A 5 16.39 0.61 5.55
C THR A 5 17.20 1.25 6.66
N ALA A 6 18.46 1.61 6.42
CA ALA A 6 19.28 2.31 7.40
C ALA A 6 18.68 3.67 7.78
N ILE A 7 18.15 4.42 6.80
CA ILE A 7 17.48 5.71 7.06
C ILE A 7 16.23 5.53 7.92
N ARG A 8 15.40 4.49 7.67
CA ARG A 8 14.24 4.21 8.53
C ARG A 8 14.64 3.84 9.95
N ASN A 9 15.73 3.10 10.15
CA ASN A 9 16.24 2.79 11.49
C ASN A 9 16.74 4.06 12.19
N MET A 10 17.41 4.97 11.49
CA MET A 10 17.81 6.29 12.04
C MET A 10 16.58 7.11 12.44
N ILE A 11 15.51 7.10 11.63
CA ILE A 11 14.25 7.76 11.97
C ILE A 11 13.63 7.16 13.25
N ALA A 12 13.59 5.83 13.35
CA ALA A 12 13.06 5.14 14.53
C ALA A 12 13.89 5.38 15.80
N ALA A 13 15.20 5.59 15.65
CA ALA A 13 16.11 5.96 16.73
C ALA A 13 16.19 7.48 16.98
N GLU A 14 15.36 8.29 16.28
CA GLU A 14 15.32 9.76 16.38
C GLU A 14 16.65 10.47 16.04
N GLU A 15 17.53 9.84 15.27
CA GLU A 15 18.84 10.36 14.88
C GLU A 15 18.75 11.37 13.70
N TRP A 16 18.03 12.48 13.91
CA TRP A 16 17.65 13.42 12.85
C TRP A 16 18.80 14.07 12.09
N ASP A 17 19.95 14.27 12.75
CA ASP A 17 21.15 14.82 12.09
C ASP A 17 21.71 13.84 11.05
N ARG A 18 21.71 12.54 11.36
CA ARG A 18 22.14 11.48 10.44
C ARG A 18 21.15 11.29 9.30
N VAL A 19 19.85 11.46 9.57
CA VAL A 19 18.82 11.46 8.52
C VAL A 19 19.05 12.62 7.56
N LYS A 20 19.30 13.84 8.05
CA LYS A 20 19.56 15.04 7.23
C LYS A 20 20.77 14.84 6.31
N GLN A 21 21.84 14.24 6.83
CA GLN A 21 23.03 13.96 6.04
C GLN A 21 22.85 12.82 5.01
N SER A 22 21.81 11.99 5.17
CA SER A 22 21.60 10.79 4.35
C SER A 22 20.63 11.00 3.18
N VAL A 23 19.92 12.13 3.11
CA VAL A 23 18.88 12.40 2.11
C VAL A 23 18.99 13.83 1.56
N PRO A 24 18.47 14.12 0.35
CA PRO A 24 18.38 15.48 -0.16
C PRO A 24 17.53 16.39 0.75
N GLU A 25 17.84 17.68 0.79
CA GLU A 25 17.12 18.67 1.61
C GLU A 25 15.61 18.66 1.33
N THR A 26 15.20 18.51 0.07
CA THR A 26 13.77 18.42 -0.31
C THR A 26 13.08 17.20 0.30
N SER A 27 13.78 16.07 0.43
CA SER A 27 13.27 14.87 1.09
C SER A 27 13.22 15.06 2.61
N TYR A 28 14.25 15.67 3.20
CA TYR A 28 14.29 15.96 4.64
C TYR A 28 13.16 16.92 5.06
N ALA A 29 12.97 18.00 4.31
CA ALA A 29 11.89 18.96 4.52
C ALA A 29 10.51 18.30 4.41
N ALA A 30 10.31 17.40 3.43
CA ALA A 30 9.07 16.64 3.31
C ALA A 30 8.84 15.72 4.53
N LEU A 31 9.86 14.98 4.99
CA LEU A 31 9.76 14.13 6.18
C LEU A 31 9.36 14.94 7.42
N LYS A 32 10.06 16.06 7.69
CA LYS A 32 9.74 16.94 8.82
C LYS A 32 8.32 17.48 8.73
N ARG A 33 7.90 17.96 7.56
CA ARG A 33 6.53 18.46 7.35
C ARG A 33 5.47 17.40 7.65
N GLU A 34 5.63 16.18 7.12
CA GLU A 34 4.64 15.11 7.35
C GLU A 34 4.60 14.67 8.82
N PHE A 35 5.75 14.56 9.47
CA PHE A 35 5.81 14.05 10.85
C PHE A 35 5.34 15.11 11.85
N SER A 36 5.69 16.38 11.64
CA SER A 36 5.15 17.50 12.42
C SER A 36 3.63 17.63 12.26
N ALA A 37 3.09 17.24 11.11
CA ALA A 37 1.66 17.18 10.87
C ALA A 37 1.02 15.85 11.31
N GLY A 38 1.73 15.01 12.06
CA GLY A 38 1.20 13.77 12.63
C GLY A 38 0.90 12.64 11.63
N ARG A 39 1.35 12.76 10.37
CA ARG A 39 1.18 11.77 9.29
C ARG A 39 2.34 10.78 9.20
N GLY A 40 3.17 10.71 10.24
CA GLY A 40 4.24 9.74 10.39
C GLY A 40 5.10 9.98 11.64
N PRO A 41 6.09 9.12 11.89
CA PRO A 41 6.39 7.91 11.11
C PRO A 41 5.31 6.83 11.30
N VAL A 42 5.01 6.09 10.22
CA VAL A 42 4.21 4.86 10.28
C VAL A 42 5.18 3.70 10.14
N THR A 43 5.16 2.77 11.10
CA THR A 43 6.07 1.63 11.15
C THR A 43 5.29 0.31 11.07
N PRO A 44 5.95 -0.85 10.86
CA PRO A 44 5.26 -2.14 10.94
C PRO A 44 4.53 -2.34 12.27
N GLU A 45 5.08 -1.84 13.37
CA GLU A 45 4.50 -1.92 14.71
C GLU A 45 3.18 -1.14 14.81
N SER A 46 2.96 -0.12 13.98
CA SER A 46 1.66 0.57 13.87
C SER A 46 0.52 -0.40 13.49
N LEU A 47 0.82 -1.51 12.80
CA LEU A 47 -0.14 -2.56 12.42
C LEU A 47 -0.20 -3.75 13.40
N GLU A 48 0.60 -3.74 14.47
CA GLU A 48 0.79 -4.91 15.34
C GLU A 48 -0.52 -5.47 15.89
N THR A 49 -1.32 -4.62 16.55
CA THR A 49 -2.60 -5.04 17.11
C THR A 49 -3.54 -5.54 16.03
N THR A 50 -3.60 -4.86 14.88
CA THR A 50 -4.45 -5.26 13.74
C THR A 50 -4.06 -6.63 13.22
N ILE A 51 -2.77 -6.89 13.00
CA ILE A 51 -2.26 -8.15 12.48
C ILE A 51 -2.50 -9.30 13.47
N ILE A 52 -2.12 -9.11 14.73
CA ILE A 52 -2.24 -10.16 15.76
C ILE A 52 -3.73 -10.49 15.97
N SER A 53 -4.59 -9.47 16.06
CA SER A 53 -6.03 -9.66 16.25
C SER A 53 -6.67 -10.36 15.06
N LEU A 54 -6.29 -9.99 13.82
CA LEU A 54 -6.75 -10.65 12.60
C LEU A 54 -6.42 -12.15 12.63
N ILE A 55 -5.19 -12.52 12.98
CA ILE A 55 -4.76 -13.92 12.99
C ILE A 55 -5.48 -14.71 14.11
N ARG A 56 -5.61 -14.12 15.31
CA ARG A 56 -6.27 -14.77 16.44
C ARG A 56 -7.77 -14.96 16.22
N ALA A 57 -8.46 -13.96 15.68
CA ALA A 57 -9.92 -13.97 15.50
C ALA A 57 -10.41 -14.82 14.31
N ASN A 58 -9.53 -15.25 13.41
CA ASN A 58 -9.92 -16.00 12.20
C ASN A 58 -9.47 -17.46 12.25
N THR A 59 -10.08 -18.29 11.41
CA THR A 59 -9.77 -19.72 11.30
C THR A 59 -8.71 -20.00 10.23
N ARG A 60 -8.20 -21.24 10.20
CA ARG A 60 -7.22 -21.66 9.19
C ARG A 60 -7.82 -21.70 7.78
N GLU A 61 -9.09 -22.08 7.68
CA GLU A 61 -9.86 -22.14 6.43
C GLU A 61 -10.01 -20.75 5.81
N LYS A 62 -10.14 -19.70 6.65
CA LYS A 62 -10.13 -18.33 6.14
C LYS A 62 -8.81 -17.99 5.45
N PHE A 63 -7.68 -18.42 6.01
CA PHE A 63 -6.36 -18.12 5.46
C PHE A 63 -6.00 -18.97 4.25
N SER A 64 -6.52 -20.19 4.11
CA SER A 64 -6.27 -21.01 2.91
C SER A 64 -6.82 -20.38 1.62
N GLY A 65 -7.86 -19.56 1.73
CA GLY A 65 -8.40 -18.75 0.63
C GLY A 65 -7.59 -17.49 0.28
N ILE A 66 -6.54 -17.17 1.03
CA ILE A 66 -5.74 -15.95 0.85
C ILE A 66 -4.46 -16.24 0.06
N TYR A 67 -4.12 -15.36 -0.88
CA TYR A 67 -2.93 -15.46 -1.69
C TYR A 67 -1.65 -15.47 -0.83
N GLY A 68 -0.78 -16.45 -1.08
CA GLY A 68 0.49 -16.59 -0.37
C GLY A 68 0.44 -17.47 0.89
N PHE A 69 -0.76 -17.86 1.34
CA PHE A 69 -0.90 -18.98 2.27
C PHE A 69 -0.86 -20.29 1.49
N GLY A 70 0.05 -21.16 1.90
CA GLY A 70 0.21 -22.49 1.32
C GLY A 70 1.18 -23.27 2.16
N GLU A 71 1.23 -24.58 1.92
CA GLU A 71 2.25 -25.45 2.48
C GLU A 71 2.31 -25.46 4.03
N GLY A 72 1.16 -25.28 4.70
CA GLY A 72 1.03 -25.27 6.16
C GLY A 72 1.37 -23.94 6.84
N LEU A 73 1.57 -22.85 6.07
CA LEU A 73 1.88 -21.54 6.62
C LEU A 73 0.75 -20.99 7.53
N ASP A 74 -0.50 -21.27 7.19
CA ASP A 74 -1.70 -20.96 7.97
C ASP A 74 -1.66 -21.56 9.39
N ALA A 75 -1.26 -22.84 9.50
CA ALA A 75 -1.10 -23.51 10.80
C ALA A 75 -0.04 -22.83 11.66
N ARG A 76 1.07 -22.46 11.02
CA ARG A 76 2.19 -21.81 11.69
C ARG A 76 1.83 -20.42 12.18
N PHE A 77 1.08 -19.65 11.39
CA PHE A 77 0.54 -18.36 11.79
C PHE A 77 -0.33 -18.46 13.03
N LYS A 78 -1.28 -19.40 13.07
CA LYS A 78 -2.12 -19.64 14.26
C LYS A 78 -1.27 -20.03 15.47
N PHE A 79 -0.39 -21.01 15.32
CA PHE A 79 0.49 -21.48 16.39
C PHE A 79 1.33 -20.36 17.01
N CYS A 80 1.92 -19.49 16.18
CA CYS A 80 2.75 -18.38 16.65
C CYS A 80 1.92 -17.22 17.21
N ALA A 81 0.78 -16.89 16.62
CA ALA A 81 -0.07 -15.81 17.09
C ALA A 81 -0.62 -16.07 18.50
N ASP A 82 -0.84 -17.32 18.89
CA ASP A 82 -1.27 -17.68 20.25
C ASP A 82 -0.16 -17.51 21.31
N ARG A 83 1.11 -17.38 20.88
CA ARG A 83 2.30 -17.36 21.77
C ARG A 83 3.06 -16.03 21.75
N CYS A 84 2.83 -15.20 20.74
CA CYS A 84 3.51 -13.91 20.58
C CYS A 84 2.53 -12.77 20.84
N THR A 85 3.00 -11.73 21.53
CA THR A 85 2.26 -10.48 21.77
C THR A 85 2.81 -9.30 21.00
N ALA A 86 4.05 -9.39 20.49
CA ALA A 86 4.68 -8.39 19.64
C ALA A 86 4.82 -8.89 18.19
N LEU A 87 4.71 -7.98 17.22
CA LEU A 87 4.80 -8.26 15.78
C LEU A 87 6.18 -8.79 15.41
N HIS A 88 7.24 -8.21 16.00
CA HIS A 88 8.60 -8.67 15.77
C HIS A 88 8.77 -10.16 16.11
N ASP A 89 8.30 -10.56 17.29
CA ASP A 89 8.40 -11.93 17.79
C ASP A 89 7.51 -12.88 17.00
N LEU A 90 6.32 -12.42 16.59
CA LEU A 90 5.44 -13.16 15.70
C LEU A 90 6.14 -13.47 14.37
N LEU A 91 6.76 -12.48 13.75
CA LEU A 91 7.48 -12.65 12.47
C LEU A 91 8.64 -13.62 12.61
N ASP A 92 9.39 -13.57 13.72
CA ASP A 92 10.50 -14.50 13.97
C ASP A 92 10.04 -15.93 14.28
N CYS A 93 8.95 -16.09 15.03
CA CYS A 93 8.34 -17.39 15.26
C CYS A 93 7.89 -18.03 13.94
N ILE A 94 7.28 -17.26 13.04
CA ILE A 94 6.82 -17.76 11.74
C ILE A 94 8.01 -18.04 10.79
N LYS A 95 9.11 -17.28 10.90
CA LYS A 95 10.29 -17.42 10.04
C LYS A 95 10.84 -18.85 10.08
N THR A 96 11.15 -19.38 8.90
CA THR A 96 11.92 -20.63 8.74
C THR A 96 12.93 -20.47 7.60
N LYS A 97 13.74 -21.49 7.34
CA LYS A 97 14.56 -21.51 6.11
C LYS A 97 13.71 -21.42 4.84
N ARG A 98 12.47 -21.93 4.87
CA ARG A 98 11.54 -21.94 3.74
C ARG A 98 10.71 -20.66 3.61
N PHE A 99 10.38 -20.02 4.74
CA PHE A 99 9.57 -18.81 4.78
C PHE A 99 10.41 -17.61 5.22
N THR A 100 10.81 -16.80 4.23
CA THR A 100 11.57 -15.56 4.47
C THR A 100 10.68 -14.49 5.09
N ARG A 101 11.28 -13.53 5.82
CA ARG A 101 10.53 -12.40 6.41
C ARG A 101 9.74 -11.63 5.35
N THR A 102 10.30 -11.38 4.17
CA THR A 102 9.58 -10.70 3.07
C THR A 102 8.36 -11.48 2.59
N ARG A 103 8.45 -12.81 2.48
CA ARG A 103 7.29 -13.65 2.13
C ARG A 103 6.21 -13.55 3.20
N ILE A 104 6.60 -13.65 4.47
CA ILE A 104 5.67 -13.57 5.61
C ILE A 104 4.96 -12.22 5.66
N SER A 105 5.70 -11.11 5.55
CA SER A 105 5.12 -9.75 5.55
C SER A 105 4.13 -9.54 4.40
N ARG A 106 4.44 -10.03 3.19
CA ARG A 106 3.50 -9.98 2.06
C ARG A 106 2.24 -10.81 2.32
N THR A 107 2.40 -12.02 2.84
CA THR A 107 1.28 -12.90 3.18
C THR A 107 0.37 -12.27 4.26
N ILE A 108 0.94 -11.59 5.26
CA ILE A 108 0.18 -10.82 6.25
C ILE A 108 -0.66 -9.73 5.57
N LEU A 109 -0.06 -8.91 4.70
CA LEU A 109 -0.80 -7.85 4.00
C LEU A 109 -1.91 -8.42 3.10
N ASN A 110 -1.65 -9.54 2.44
CA ASN A 110 -2.69 -10.24 1.68
C ASN A 110 -3.86 -10.67 2.59
N ALA A 111 -3.58 -11.13 3.81
CA ALA A 111 -4.64 -11.45 4.79
C ALA A 111 -5.41 -10.19 5.22
N VAL A 112 -4.70 -9.12 5.57
CA VAL A 112 -5.29 -7.85 6.00
C VAL A 112 -6.27 -7.30 4.96
N PHE A 113 -5.91 -7.38 3.67
CA PHE A 113 -6.74 -6.88 2.59
C PHE A 113 -7.68 -7.92 1.95
N GLY A 114 -7.63 -9.18 2.41
CA GLY A 114 -8.45 -10.27 1.87
C GLY A 114 -8.13 -10.61 0.42
N ILE A 115 -6.85 -10.59 0.03
CA ILE A 115 -6.41 -10.80 -1.35
C ILE A 115 -6.48 -12.29 -1.70
N GLU A 116 -7.37 -12.65 -2.62
CA GLU A 116 -7.55 -14.03 -3.09
C GLU A 116 -6.57 -14.41 -4.23
N PRO A 117 -6.20 -15.69 -4.38
CA PRO A 117 -5.35 -16.16 -5.49
C PRO A 117 -5.93 -15.88 -6.88
N THR A 118 -7.25 -15.93 -7.02
CA THR A 118 -7.99 -15.66 -8.27
C THR A 118 -7.78 -14.22 -8.74
N PHE A 119 -7.95 -13.23 -7.84
CA PHE A 119 -7.69 -11.82 -8.10
C PHE A 119 -6.24 -11.57 -8.55
N VAL A 120 -5.26 -12.18 -7.88
CA VAL A 120 -3.84 -12.02 -8.24
C VAL A 120 -3.54 -12.65 -9.59
N LYS A 121 -4.07 -13.85 -9.86
CA LYS A 121 -3.92 -14.53 -11.16
C LYS A 121 -4.48 -13.66 -12.28
N LYS A 122 -5.69 -13.12 -12.09
CA LYS A 122 -6.36 -12.24 -13.06
C LYS A 122 -5.59 -10.93 -13.26
N SER A 123 -5.13 -10.29 -12.19
CA SER A 123 -4.30 -9.08 -12.25
C SER A 123 -2.99 -9.29 -12.98
N ARG A 124 -2.37 -10.48 -12.85
CA ARG A 124 -1.14 -10.81 -13.60
C ARG A 124 -1.39 -11.05 -15.08
N ALA A 125 -2.51 -11.66 -15.43
CA ALA A 125 -2.86 -11.97 -16.81
C ALA A 125 -3.29 -10.72 -17.58
N CYS A 126 -4.13 -9.87 -16.97
CA CYS A 126 -4.72 -8.71 -17.63
C CYS A 126 -3.92 -7.41 -17.38
N GLY A 127 -2.99 -7.41 -16.43
CA GLY A 127 -2.27 -6.20 -16.02
C GLY A 127 -3.13 -5.19 -15.25
N PRO A 128 -2.59 -3.99 -14.97
CA PRO A 128 -3.34 -2.92 -14.34
C PRO A 128 -4.43 -2.41 -15.29
N GLN A 129 -5.63 -2.17 -14.77
CA GLN A 129 -6.77 -1.71 -15.56
C GLN A 129 -6.90 -0.18 -15.62
N PHE A 130 -5.96 0.54 -15.01
CA PHE A 130 -5.90 2.00 -15.01
C PHE A 130 -4.47 2.47 -14.73
N LEU A 131 -4.22 3.73 -15.08
CA LEU A 131 -3.04 4.48 -14.65
C LEU A 131 -3.47 5.56 -13.67
N ARG A 132 -2.96 5.53 -12.43
CA ARG A 132 -3.27 6.53 -11.41
C ARG A 132 -2.16 7.58 -11.35
N VAL A 133 -2.51 8.84 -11.60
CA VAL A 133 -1.57 9.96 -11.46
C VAL A 133 -1.55 10.44 -10.01
N LEU A 134 -0.37 10.42 -9.39
CA LEU A 134 -0.15 10.89 -8.01
C LEU A 134 0.50 12.29 -7.96
N GLY A 135 1.25 12.65 -9.00
CA GLY A 135 1.79 13.99 -9.19
C GLY A 135 2.40 14.20 -10.57
N PHE A 136 2.56 15.46 -10.96
CA PHE A 136 3.21 15.87 -12.21
C PHE A 136 3.76 17.30 -12.08
N ASN A 137 4.77 17.64 -12.89
CA ASN A 137 5.20 19.02 -13.09
C ASN A 137 4.71 19.57 -14.44
N ASN A 138 5.16 20.76 -14.85
CA ASN A 138 4.78 21.35 -16.14
C ASN A 138 5.10 20.43 -17.33
N ARG A 139 6.32 19.91 -17.39
CA ARG A 139 6.73 18.94 -18.43
C ARG A 139 5.89 17.67 -18.39
N GLY A 140 5.61 17.16 -17.18
CA GLY A 140 4.74 16.00 -16.97
C GLY A 140 3.31 16.24 -17.43
N ARG A 141 2.77 17.45 -17.24
CA ARG A 141 1.43 17.83 -17.72
C ARG A 141 1.35 17.77 -19.25
N GLU A 142 2.32 18.36 -19.94
CA GLU A 142 2.40 18.35 -21.41
C GLU A 142 2.52 16.91 -21.93
N PHE A 143 3.42 16.13 -21.33
CA PHE A 143 3.60 14.72 -21.67
C PHE A 143 2.33 13.89 -21.46
N LEU A 144 1.68 14.03 -20.29
CA LEU A 144 0.43 13.33 -19.99
C LEU A 144 -0.69 13.73 -20.95
N SER A 145 -0.77 15.00 -21.35
CA SER A 145 -1.75 15.47 -22.35
C SER A 145 -1.51 14.83 -23.71
N TYR A 146 -0.24 14.75 -24.13
CA TYR A 146 0.19 14.16 -25.38
C TYR A 146 -0.13 12.65 -25.45
N VAL A 147 0.31 11.86 -24.46
CA VAL A 147 0.16 10.39 -24.50
C VAL A 147 -1.26 9.90 -24.19
N LYS A 148 -2.12 10.73 -23.60
CA LYS A 148 -3.44 10.31 -23.07
C LYS A 148 -4.32 9.60 -24.11
N LYS A 149 -4.18 9.94 -25.39
CA LYS A 149 -4.99 9.35 -26.48
C LYS A 149 -4.51 7.95 -26.88
N ASP A 150 -3.25 7.63 -26.60
CA ASP A 150 -2.59 6.40 -27.03
C ASP A 150 -2.52 5.34 -25.91
N LEU A 151 -3.05 5.67 -24.72
CA LEU A 151 -3.07 4.76 -23.59
C LEU A 151 -4.07 3.62 -23.81
N SER A 152 -3.65 2.39 -23.54
CA SER A 152 -4.50 1.20 -23.57
C SER A 152 -5.43 1.07 -22.36
N VAL A 153 -5.23 1.90 -21.33
CA VAL A 153 -6.03 1.93 -20.09
C VAL A 153 -6.32 3.37 -19.66
N PRO A 154 -7.40 3.62 -18.91
CA PRO A 154 -7.81 4.96 -18.51
C PRO A 154 -6.83 5.57 -17.53
N LEU A 155 -6.53 6.85 -17.76
CA LEU A 155 -5.76 7.69 -16.85
C LEU A 155 -6.68 8.33 -15.81
N ILE A 156 -6.54 7.93 -14.55
CA ILE A 156 -7.24 8.50 -13.39
C ILE A 156 -6.37 9.61 -12.80
N THR A 157 -6.82 10.85 -12.92
CA THR A 157 -6.24 12.00 -12.21
C THR A 157 -7.00 12.29 -10.93
N THR A 158 -8.33 12.38 -11.00
CA THR A 158 -9.19 12.62 -9.84
C THR A 158 -9.93 11.34 -9.47
N ALA A 159 -9.69 10.80 -8.27
CA ALA A 159 -10.29 9.53 -7.83
C ALA A 159 -11.82 9.55 -7.91
N SER A 160 -12.47 10.64 -7.50
CA SER A 160 -13.93 10.77 -7.51
C SER A 160 -14.57 10.58 -8.90
N MET A 161 -13.81 10.78 -9.98
CA MET A 161 -14.29 10.63 -11.35
C MET A 161 -14.20 9.19 -11.90
N TRP A 162 -13.76 8.21 -11.10
CA TRP A 162 -13.53 6.84 -11.57
C TRP A 162 -14.76 6.21 -12.25
N LYS A 163 -15.99 6.48 -11.76
CA LYS A 163 -17.23 5.96 -12.36
C LYS A 163 -17.42 6.47 -13.79
N LYS A 164 -17.22 7.77 -13.99
CA LYS A 164 -17.35 8.43 -15.29
C LYS A 164 -16.27 7.93 -16.26
N LEU A 165 -15.05 7.75 -15.76
CA LEU A 165 -13.94 7.21 -16.55
C LEU A 165 -14.21 5.76 -16.99
N LEU A 166 -14.66 4.90 -16.09
CA LEU A 166 -15.00 3.52 -16.42
C LEU A 166 -16.12 3.46 -17.47
N ALA A 167 -17.20 4.21 -17.26
CA ALA A 167 -18.32 4.26 -18.22
C ALA A 167 -17.90 4.79 -19.60
N LYS A 168 -17.02 5.79 -19.66
CA LYS A 168 -16.45 6.29 -20.92
C LYS A 168 -15.58 5.24 -21.59
N SER A 169 -14.79 4.51 -20.81
CA SER A 169 -13.83 3.54 -21.34
C SER A 169 -14.54 2.30 -21.91
N GLN A 170 -15.62 1.85 -21.26
CA GLN A 170 -16.46 0.75 -21.76
C GLN A 170 -17.21 1.10 -23.05
N LYS A 171 -17.49 2.39 -23.29
CA LYS A 171 -18.08 2.88 -24.56
C LYS A 171 -17.04 3.09 -25.66
N GLY A 172 -15.76 3.19 -25.30
CA GLY A 172 -14.66 3.38 -26.23
C GLY A 172 -14.03 2.05 -26.65
N ASN A 173 -12.90 2.13 -27.33
CA ASN A 173 -12.14 0.97 -27.81
C ASN A 173 -11.08 0.48 -26.79
N LEU A 174 -11.24 0.76 -25.50
CA LEU A 174 -10.30 0.30 -24.48
C LEU A 174 -10.68 -1.10 -24.01
N GLU A 175 -9.76 -2.05 -24.12
CA GLU A 175 -9.92 -3.41 -23.61
C GLU A 175 -9.72 -3.42 -22.09
N ILE A 176 -10.80 -3.16 -21.35
CA ILE A 176 -10.78 -3.10 -19.88
C ILE A 176 -11.73 -4.13 -19.31
N ASP A 177 -11.22 -4.91 -18.36
CA ASP A 177 -12.06 -5.70 -17.48
C ASP A 177 -12.65 -4.83 -16.37
N ALA A 178 -13.93 -4.46 -16.52
CA ALA A 178 -14.60 -3.54 -15.61
C ALA A 178 -14.73 -4.06 -14.17
N ALA A 179 -14.75 -5.38 -13.96
CA ALA A 179 -14.77 -5.97 -12.63
C ALA A 179 -13.39 -5.85 -11.98
N LEU A 180 -12.35 -6.25 -12.71
CA LEU A 180 -10.96 -6.16 -12.25
C LEU A 180 -10.53 -4.71 -11.99
N PHE A 181 -10.97 -3.76 -12.82
CA PHE A 181 -10.78 -2.33 -12.59
C PHE A 181 -11.26 -1.90 -11.21
N LYS A 182 -12.49 -2.28 -10.85
CA LYS A 182 -13.08 -1.91 -9.56
C LYS A 182 -12.37 -2.59 -8.40
N GLU A 183 -12.06 -3.88 -8.54
CA GLU A 183 -11.35 -4.63 -7.52
C GLU A 183 -9.96 -4.04 -7.23
N GLN A 184 -9.18 -3.73 -8.27
CA GLN A 184 -7.87 -3.09 -8.14
C GLN A 184 -7.99 -1.69 -7.51
N LEU A 185 -8.89 -0.85 -8.01
CA LEU A 185 -9.04 0.53 -7.53
C LEU A 185 -9.52 0.59 -6.08
N PHE A 186 -10.45 -0.29 -5.69
CA PHE A 186 -10.95 -0.33 -4.31
C PHE A 186 -9.95 -0.99 -3.36
N LEU A 187 -9.07 -1.86 -3.84
CA LEU A 187 -7.93 -2.30 -3.05
C LEU A 187 -7.01 -1.11 -2.72
N ASP A 188 -6.68 -0.27 -3.71
CA ASP A 188 -5.87 0.94 -3.49
C ASP A 188 -6.53 1.87 -2.46
N PHE A 189 -7.83 2.16 -2.60
CA PHE A 189 -8.55 3.02 -1.64
C PHE A 189 -8.59 2.45 -0.22
N ARG A 190 -8.79 1.13 -0.08
CA ARG A 190 -8.75 0.47 1.23
C ARG A 190 -7.34 0.53 1.84
N ALA A 191 -6.30 0.38 1.02
CA ALA A 191 -4.92 0.48 1.47
C ALA A 191 -4.59 1.90 1.96
N SER A 192 -4.95 2.94 1.20
CA SER A 192 -4.79 4.34 1.61
C SER A 192 -5.58 4.66 2.88
N SER A 193 -6.83 4.18 2.97
CA SER A 193 -7.69 4.37 4.13
C SER A 193 -7.08 3.75 5.40
N LEU A 194 -6.64 2.49 5.30
CA LEU A 194 -5.95 1.83 6.42
C LEU A 194 -4.67 2.58 6.78
N PHE A 195 -3.86 3.01 5.79
CA PHE A 195 -2.65 3.77 6.07
C PHE A 195 -2.95 5.09 6.80
N GLY A 196 -3.99 5.82 6.41
CA GLY A 196 -4.44 7.03 7.12
C GLY A 196 -4.77 6.75 8.59
N PHE A 197 -5.45 5.65 8.88
CA PHE A 197 -5.75 5.21 10.24
C PHE A 197 -4.49 4.92 11.08
N LEU A 198 -3.40 4.49 10.45
CA LEU A 198 -2.14 4.18 11.12
C LEU A 198 -1.29 5.41 11.44
N CYS A 199 -1.65 6.59 10.93
CA CYS A 199 -0.92 7.82 11.22
C CYS A 199 -0.99 8.15 12.72
N PRO A 200 0.12 8.59 13.36
CA PRO A 200 0.17 8.85 14.80
C PRO A 200 -0.94 9.79 15.32
N GLN A 201 -1.32 10.81 14.55
CA GLN A 201 -2.42 11.70 14.92
C GLN A 201 -3.66 11.37 14.08
N ARG A 202 -4.61 10.64 14.67
CA ARG A 202 -5.82 10.10 13.99
C ARG A 202 -6.74 11.16 13.36
N ASN A 203 -6.66 12.42 13.80
CA ASN A 203 -7.49 13.51 13.27
C ASN A 203 -6.84 14.25 12.09
N THR A 204 -5.64 13.86 11.66
CA THR A 204 -4.88 14.58 10.62
C THR A 204 -5.15 14.07 9.21
N VAL A 205 -5.76 12.90 9.09
CA VAL A 205 -6.19 12.30 7.84
C VAL A 205 -7.70 12.13 7.90
N ASP A 206 -8.43 13.17 7.50
CA ASP A 206 -9.89 13.11 7.39
C ASP A 206 -10.29 12.46 6.06
N GLY A 207 -11.19 11.49 6.13
CA GLY A 207 -11.64 10.70 4.99
C GLY A 207 -10.58 9.82 4.34
N ILE A 208 -10.90 9.28 3.16
CA ILE A 208 -9.97 8.49 2.36
C ILE A 208 -9.13 9.47 1.53
N MET A 209 -7.81 9.51 1.79
CA MET A 209 -6.86 10.44 1.15
C MET A 209 -6.98 10.52 -0.38
N ASP A 210 -7.35 9.42 -1.03
CA ASP A 210 -7.58 9.39 -2.48
C ASP A 210 -8.60 10.41 -2.99
N PHE A 211 -9.58 10.80 -2.16
CA PHE A 211 -10.63 11.76 -2.53
C PHE A 211 -10.42 13.15 -1.93
N THR A 212 -9.61 13.29 -0.89
CA THR A 212 -9.38 14.55 -0.18
C THR A 212 -8.08 15.23 -0.61
N GLU A 213 -7.07 14.47 -1.02
CA GLU A 213 -5.79 15.01 -1.48
C GLU A 213 -5.78 15.15 -3.02
N PRO A 214 -5.61 16.38 -3.55
CA PRO A 214 -5.47 16.57 -4.98
C PRO A 214 -4.13 15.99 -5.48
N VAL A 215 -4.08 15.71 -6.78
CA VAL A 215 -2.83 15.30 -7.45
C VAL A 215 -1.78 16.40 -7.23
N ARG A 216 -0.58 16.00 -6.79
CA ARG A 216 0.48 16.96 -6.49
C ARG A 216 0.98 17.62 -7.78
N TYR A 217 0.92 18.93 -7.82
CA TYR A 217 1.48 19.73 -8.90
C TYR A 217 2.69 20.53 -8.41
N ARG A 218 3.73 20.59 -9.22
CA ARG A 218 4.87 21.49 -9.04
C ARG A 218 5.16 22.21 -10.35
N GLU A 219 5.53 23.48 -10.29
CA GLU A 219 5.88 24.24 -11.50
C GLU A 219 7.22 23.79 -12.08
N GLU A 220 8.13 23.30 -11.22
CA GLU A 220 9.44 22.73 -11.56
C GLU A 220 9.53 21.22 -11.24
#